data_AF-A0A1E7EZB5-F1
#
_entry.id   AF-A0A1E7EZB5-F1
#
_cell.length_a   1.000
_cell.length_b   1.000
_cell.length_c   1.000
_cell.angle_alpha   90.00
_cell.angle_beta   90.00
_cell.angle_gamma   90.00
#
_symmetry.space_group_name_H-M   'P 1'
#
loop_
_entity.id
_entity.type
_entity.pdbx_description
1 polymer ?
#
loop_
_entity_poly.entity_id
_entity_poly.type
_entity_poly.pdbx_seq_one_letter_code
_entity_poly.pdbx_strand_id
1 'polypeptide(L)'
;MGRKQKLRQKKKRNIKNKAATAAAEVTAAAAAAAVATTFSTEDAVVETAEEKLLALENQLPKSDTYVQAMADTDNISGREQFELLKRGVTEVECVHSMHSIGYMRLKSREEKRLHVALPWLLEGAIRGSVRSTIDLIRVFNRNNRKTAALMDYWGKIYKKYYSERGFALVEHKDLKDLVERECVICSKTDTKTFTLQQCSGCNVYCYCSEECQTKHWKEYKHRNECKQVHTLNKYHKPYAKEIRDAVICGDKEIPSLEKLRYKLGLTRPREEYIEFHELTHNSKKINPDDYVVGREDGTVWVGSTPRSPIRTS
;
A
#
# COMPACT_ATOMS: atom_id res chain seq x y z
N MET A 1 61.51 10.16 -49.41
CA MET A 1 60.06 10.33 -49.67
C MET A 1 59.74 11.78 -50.01
N GLY A 2 59.21 12.04 -51.21
CA GLY A 2 59.04 13.40 -51.76
C GLY A 2 57.98 14.24 -51.05
N ARG A 3 58.21 15.56 -50.99
CA ARG A 3 57.38 16.57 -50.30
C ARG A 3 55.89 16.50 -50.65
N LYS A 4 55.54 16.08 -51.88
CA LYS A 4 54.15 15.87 -52.34
C LYS A 4 53.43 14.68 -51.68
N GLN A 5 54.16 13.64 -51.27
CA GLN A 5 53.57 12.43 -50.65
C GLN A 5 53.17 12.68 -49.19
N LYS A 6 53.94 13.50 -48.46
CA LYS A 6 53.62 13.93 -47.08
C LYS A 6 52.34 14.78 -47.02
N LEU A 7 52.10 15.65 -48.01
CA LEU A 7 50.88 16.47 -48.11
C LEU A 7 49.61 15.62 -48.35
N ARG A 8 49.69 14.58 -49.18
CA ARG A 8 48.56 13.65 -49.43
C ARG A 8 48.20 12.83 -48.18
N GLN A 9 49.18 12.38 -47.39
CA GLN A 9 48.91 11.66 -46.14
C GLN A 9 48.31 12.57 -45.05
N LYS A 10 48.79 13.83 -44.94
CA LYS A 10 48.22 14.80 -43.98
C LYS A 10 46.77 15.15 -44.32
N LYS A 11 46.43 15.30 -45.61
CA LYS A 11 45.04 15.56 -46.05
C LYS A 11 44.11 14.36 -45.77
N LYS A 12 44.58 13.12 -45.98
CA LYS A 12 43.82 11.91 -45.62
C LYS A 12 43.56 11.79 -44.10
N ARG A 13 44.54 12.10 -43.25
CA ARG A 13 44.35 12.11 -41.79
C ARG A 13 43.35 13.18 -41.33
N ASN A 14 43.40 14.39 -41.90
CA ASN A 14 42.45 15.44 -41.55
C ASN A 14 41.00 15.10 -41.97
N ILE A 15 40.81 14.45 -43.12
CA ILE A 15 39.46 14.00 -43.56
C ILE A 15 38.93 12.89 -42.64
N LYS A 16 39.79 11.93 -42.26
CA LYS A 16 39.38 10.82 -41.37
C LYS A 16 39.03 11.32 -39.96
N ASN A 17 39.79 12.28 -39.44
CA ASN A 17 39.49 12.89 -38.14
C ASN A 17 38.20 13.73 -38.19
N LYS A 18 37.97 14.49 -39.26
CA LYS A 18 36.75 15.29 -39.42
C LYS A 18 35.48 14.43 -39.56
N ALA A 19 35.58 13.28 -40.23
CA ALA A 19 34.48 12.32 -40.33
C ALA A 19 34.18 11.63 -38.99
N ALA A 20 35.20 11.32 -38.18
CA ALA A 20 35.02 10.74 -36.85
C ALA A 20 34.37 11.73 -35.86
N THR A 21 34.72 13.01 -35.91
CA THR A 21 34.10 14.04 -35.06
C THR A 21 32.63 14.28 -35.43
N ALA A 22 32.31 14.35 -36.73
CA ALA A 22 30.92 14.51 -37.18
C ALA A 22 30.04 13.29 -36.84
N ALA A 23 30.57 12.07 -36.92
CA ALA A 23 29.84 10.86 -36.53
C ALA A 23 29.57 10.79 -35.02
N ALA A 24 30.49 11.30 -34.18
CA ALA A 24 30.32 11.37 -32.73
C ALA A 24 29.32 12.45 -32.29
N GLU A 25 29.27 13.59 -32.98
CA GLU A 25 28.28 14.65 -32.71
C GLU A 25 26.85 14.21 -33.08
N VAL A 26 26.68 13.45 -34.17
CA VAL A 26 25.35 12.95 -34.60
C VAL A 26 24.81 11.87 -33.65
N THR A 27 25.65 10.98 -33.11
CA THR A 27 25.21 9.98 -32.12
C THR A 27 24.92 10.60 -30.76
N ALA A 28 25.66 11.63 -30.33
CA ALA A 28 25.37 12.36 -29.10
C ALA A 28 24.03 13.13 -29.18
N ALA A 29 23.74 13.77 -30.32
CA ALA A 29 22.47 14.47 -30.53
C ALA A 29 21.26 13.53 -30.58
N ALA A 30 21.40 12.35 -31.22
CA ALA A 30 20.34 11.34 -31.26
C ALA A 30 20.07 10.71 -29.88
N ALA A 31 21.12 10.47 -29.08
CA ALA A 31 20.98 10.00 -27.70
C ALA A 31 20.31 11.05 -26.80
N ALA A 32 20.68 12.33 -26.93
CA ALA A 32 20.07 13.42 -26.17
C ALA A 32 18.58 13.63 -26.56
N ALA A 33 18.25 13.52 -27.84
CA ALA A 33 16.86 13.59 -28.30
C ALA A 33 16.02 12.40 -27.86
N ALA A 34 16.58 11.18 -27.85
CA ALA A 34 15.91 9.99 -27.33
C ALA A 34 15.64 10.12 -25.83
N VAL A 35 16.63 10.59 -25.05
CA VAL A 35 16.49 10.83 -23.60
C VAL A 35 15.44 11.93 -23.33
N ALA A 36 15.50 13.05 -24.04
CA ALA A 36 14.52 14.13 -23.88
C ALA A 36 13.09 13.72 -24.25
N THR A 37 12.93 12.87 -25.28
CA THR A 37 11.62 12.35 -25.68
C THR A 37 11.08 11.35 -24.66
N THR A 38 11.92 10.49 -24.08
CA THR A 38 11.50 9.57 -23.00
C THR A 38 11.08 10.29 -21.73
N PHE A 39 11.81 11.34 -21.31
CA PHE A 39 11.44 12.13 -20.12
C PHE A 39 10.08 12.82 -20.30
N SER A 40 9.83 13.42 -21.47
CA SER A 40 8.55 14.10 -21.72
C SER A 40 7.34 13.16 -21.76
N THR A 41 7.53 11.88 -22.06
CA THR A 41 6.43 10.90 -22.07
C THR A 41 6.11 10.34 -20.69
N GLU A 42 7.08 10.23 -19.79
CA GLU A 42 6.85 9.70 -18.45
C GLU A 42 6.02 10.66 -17.59
N ASP A 43 6.34 11.96 -17.60
CA ASP A 43 5.63 12.97 -16.81
C ASP A 43 4.14 13.08 -17.20
N ALA A 44 3.85 13.08 -18.50
CA ALA A 44 2.46 13.14 -19.00
C ALA A 44 1.65 11.88 -18.63
N VAL A 45 2.30 10.71 -18.58
CA VAL A 45 1.67 9.45 -18.14
C VAL A 45 1.36 9.48 -16.64
N VAL A 46 2.25 10.05 -15.83
CA VAL A 46 2.06 10.19 -14.37
C VAL A 46 0.90 11.13 -14.06
N GLU A 47 0.84 12.30 -14.68
CA GLU A 47 -0.23 13.29 -14.48
C GLU A 47 -1.61 12.69 -14.82
N THR A 48 -1.71 12.02 -15.97
CA THR A 48 -2.94 11.33 -16.40
C THR A 48 -3.38 10.24 -15.41
N ALA A 49 -2.45 9.58 -14.74
CA ALA A 49 -2.77 8.52 -13.80
C ALA A 49 -3.21 9.05 -12.42
N GLU A 50 -2.60 10.12 -11.94
CA GLU A 50 -3.03 10.78 -10.70
C GLU A 50 -4.44 11.36 -10.84
N GLU A 51 -4.76 11.99 -11.96
CA GLU A 51 -6.11 12.47 -12.26
C GLU A 51 -7.16 11.35 -12.22
N LYS A 52 -6.84 10.18 -12.78
CA LYS A 52 -7.72 9.01 -12.76
C LYS A 52 -7.95 8.48 -11.35
N LEU A 53 -6.90 8.42 -10.52
CA LEU A 53 -7.03 8.01 -9.12
C LEU A 53 -7.88 9.01 -8.34
N LEU A 54 -7.68 10.30 -8.59
CA LEU A 54 -8.48 11.36 -7.99
C LEU A 54 -9.94 11.27 -8.44
N ALA A 55 -10.21 10.96 -9.72
CA ALA A 55 -11.56 10.74 -10.22
C ALA A 55 -12.25 9.54 -9.56
N LEU A 56 -11.52 8.45 -9.30
CA LEU A 56 -12.04 7.30 -8.54
C LEU A 56 -12.33 7.64 -7.08
N GLU A 57 -11.44 8.39 -6.43
CA GLU A 57 -11.60 8.82 -5.04
C GLU A 57 -12.75 9.83 -4.90
N ASN A 58 -12.95 10.70 -5.88
CA ASN A 58 -14.03 11.69 -5.91
C ASN A 58 -15.42 11.07 -6.08
N GLN A 59 -15.54 9.78 -6.43
CA GLN A 59 -16.83 9.08 -6.41
C GLN A 59 -17.34 8.85 -4.98
N LEU A 60 -16.44 8.82 -3.99
CA LEU A 60 -16.82 8.64 -2.59
C LEU A 60 -17.38 9.95 -2.02
N PRO A 61 -18.51 9.89 -1.28
CA PRO A 61 -19.13 11.09 -0.73
C PRO A 61 -18.20 11.81 0.25
N LYS A 62 -18.14 13.14 0.11
CA LYS A 62 -17.43 14.03 1.03
C LYS A 62 -18.43 14.55 2.06
N SER A 63 -18.07 14.51 3.33
CA SER A 63 -18.87 15.15 4.38
C SER A 63 -18.58 16.64 4.45
N ASP A 64 -19.55 17.43 4.90
CA ASP A 64 -19.36 18.88 5.14
C ASP A 64 -18.20 19.13 6.12
N THR A 65 -18.07 18.30 7.16
CA THR A 65 -16.95 18.36 8.12
C THR A 65 -15.60 18.09 7.45
N TYR A 66 -15.54 17.17 6.47
CA TYR A 66 -14.32 16.94 5.70
C TYR A 66 -13.99 18.15 4.83
N VAL A 67 -14.99 18.67 4.11
CA VAL A 67 -14.81 19.86 3.26
C VAL A 67 -14.30 21.04 4.09
N GLN A 68 -14.91 21.29 5.25
CA GLN A 68 -14.47 22.33 6.18
C GLN A 68 -13.03 22.10 6.68
N ALA A 69 -12.68 20.86 7.03
CA ALA A 69 -11.32 20.53 7.46
C ALA A 69 -10.26 20.75 6.36
N MET A 70 -10.66 20.73 5.08
CA MET A 70 -9.75 20.87 3.94
C MET A 70 -9.74 22.27 3.31
N ALA A 71 -10.79 23.08 3.50
CA ALA A 71 -10.94 24.39 2.85
C ALA A 71 -10.09 25.51 3.50
N ASP A 72 -9.77 25.37 4.79
CA ASP A 72 -9.23 26.47 5.61
C ASP A 72 -7.92 26.09 6.33
N THR A 73 -7.00 25.41 5.65
CA THR A 73 -5.76 24.91 6.30
C THR A 73 -4.89 26.00 6.94
N ASP A 74 -5.02 27.24 6.48
CA ASP A 74 -4.28 28.39 7.01
C ASP A 74 -4.98 29.04 8.21
N ASN A 75 -6.29 28.82 8.37
CA ASN A 75 -7.13 29.49 9.37
C ASN A 75 -7.49 28.58 10.56
N ILE A 76 -7.42 27.25 10.40
CA ILE A 76 -7.70 26.31 11.49
C ILE A 76 -6.41 25.67 12.01
N SER A 77 -6.32 25.50 13.32
CA SER A 77 -5.22 24.74 13.91
C SER A 77 -5.28 23.27 13.49
N GLY A 78 -4.13 22.59 13.48
CA GLY A 78 -4.09 21.15 13.22
C GLY A 78 -4.94 20.32 14.20
N ARG A 79 -5.19 20.83 15.42
CA ARG A 79 -6.11 20.22 16.39
C ARG A 79 -7.56 20.34 15.95
N GLU A 80 -7.99 21.53 15.52
CA GLU A 80 -9.35 21.76 15.02
C GLU A 80 -9.60 20.94 13.75
N GLN A 81 -8.62 20.91 12.84
CA GLN A 81 -8.67 20.05 11.65
C GLN A 81 -8.86 18.58 12.03
N PHE A 82 -8.09 18.08 13.01
CA PHE A 82 -8.22 16.70 13.48
C PHE A 82 -9.60 16.39 14.06
N GLU A 83 -10.18 17.30 14.86
CA GLU A 83 -11.51 17.10 15.44
C GLU A 83 -12.63 17.17 14.39
N LEU A 84 -12.53 18.05 13.38
CA LEU A 84 -13.46 18.06 12.24
C LEU A 84 -13.42 16.73 11.47
N LEU A 85 -12.22 16.23 11.16
CA LEU A 85 -12.07 14.94 10.49
C LEU A 85 -12.63 13.80 11.35
N LYS A 86 -12.34 13.81 12.66
CA LYS A 86 -12.85 12.81 13.61
C LYS A 86 -14.37 12.80 13.65
N ARG A 87 -15.02 13.96 13.71
CA ARG A 87 -16.48 14.09 13.60
C ARG A 87 -16.98 13.51 12.28
N GLY A 88 -16.31 13.83 11.17
CA GLY A 88 -16.63 13.25 9.86
C GLY A 88 -16.59 11.73 9.84
N VAL A 89 -15.69 11.09 10.61
CA VAL A 89 -15.68 9.63 10.72
C VAL A 89 -16.78 9.11 11.67
N THR A 90 -16.95 9.71 12.84
CA THR A 90 -17.86 9.18 13.87
C THR A 90 -19.33 9.45 13.59
N GLU A 91 -19.66 10.60 13.01
CA GLU A 91 -21.04 11.05 12.79
C GLU A 91 -21.57 10.57 11.42
N VAL A 92 -20.74 10.57 10.39
CA VAL A 92 -21.18 10.34 9.00
C VAL A 92 -20.34 9.31 8.24
N GLU A 93 -19.43 8.60 8.91
CA GLU A 93 -18.60 7.54 8.32
C GLU A 93 -17.85 7.95 7.05
N CYS A 94 -17.40 9.22 6.98
CA CYS A 94 -16.76 9.77 5.80
C CYS A 94 -15.41 9.10 5.53
N VAL A 95 -15.31 8.42 4.38
CA VAL A 95 -14.10 7.69 3.96
C VAL A 95 -12.90 8.63 3.78
N HIS A 96 -13.10 9.83 3.23
CA HIS A 96 -12.03 10.82 3.08
C HIS A 96 -11.47 11.26 4.44
N SER A 97 -12.33 11.41 5.46
CA SER A 97 -11.87 11.69 6.82
C SER A 97 -11.09 10.54 7.42
N MET A 98 -11.48 9.28 7.16
CA MET A 98 -10.72 8.10 7.59
C MET A 98 -9.31 8.10 6.97
N HIS A 99 -9.22 8.35 5.66
CA HIS A 99 -7.93 8.47 4.97
C HIS A 99 -7.07 9.57 5.59
N SER A 100 -7.61 10.78 5.74
CA SER A 100 -6.87 11.92 6.30
C SER A 100 -6.37 11.66 7.71
N ILE A 101 -7.20 11.06 8.59
CA ILE A 101 -6.77 10.69 9.95
C ILE A 101 -5.63 9.67 9.90
N GLY A 102 -5.79 8.61 9.11
CA GLY A 102 -4.74 7.61 8.91
C GLY A 102 -3.44 8.24 8.41
N TYR A 103 -3.52 9.09 7.38
CA TYR A 103 -2.38 9.77 6.78
C TYR A 103 -1.67 10.74 7.75
N MET A 104 -2.42 11.57 8.48
CA MET A 104 -1.85 12.46 9.50
C MET A 104 -1.10 11.66 10.57
N ARG A 105 -1.67 10.53 11.02
CA ARG A 105 -1.02 9.64 11.99
C ARG A 105 0.25 8.99 11.42
N LEU A 106 0.28 8.68 10.12
CA LEU A 106 1.49 8.19 9.45
C LEU A 106 2.60 9.24 9.32
N LYS A 107 2.25 10.52 9.19
CA LYS A 107 3.19 11.63 8.96
C LYS A 107 3.64 12.35 10.22
N SER A 108 3.01 12.10 11.36
CA SER A 108 3.41 12.68 12.65
C SER A 108 4.89 12.44 12.94
N ARG A 109 5.59 13.50 13.38
CA ARG A 109 7.00 13.43 13.82
C ARG A 109 7.15 12.71 15.16
N GLU A 110 6.10 12.71 15.98
CA GLU A 110 6.06 11.96 17.24
C GLU A 110 5.94 10.46 16.92
N GLU A 111 7.02 9.72 17.18
CA GLU A 111 7.14 8.25 17.18
C GLU A 111 6.09 7.54 16.29
N LYS A 112 6.43 7.31 15.01
CA LYS A 112 5.60 6.65 13.97
C LYS A 112 4.52 5.71 14.54
N ARG A 113 3.30 6.23 14.76
CA ARG A 113 2.19 5.46 15.37
C ARG A 113 1.46 4.64 14.32
N LEU A 114 2.19 3.79 13.60
CA LEU A 114 1.66 2.99 12.48
C LEU A 114 0.46 2.15 12.91
N HIS A 115 0.51 1.55 14.10
CA HIS A 115 -0.56 0.75 14.67
C HIS A 115 -1.84 1.54 14.96
N VAL A 116 -1.76 2.86 15.17
CA VAL A 116 -2.92 3.75 15.35
C VAL A 116 -3.43 4.27 14.01
N ALA A 117 -2.56 4.42 13.01
CA ALA A 117 -2.95 4.82 11.65
C ALA A 117 -3.65 3.68 10.90
N LEU A 118 -3.16 2.45 11.10
CA LEU A 118 -3.56 1.26 10.36
C LEU A 118 -5.08 1.02 10.33
N PRO A 119 -5.83 1.09 11.45
CA PRO A 119 -7.26 0.79 11.44
C PRO A 119 -8.06 1.75 10.57
N TRP A 120 -7.66 3.02 10.51
CA TRP A 120 -8.31 4.02 9.66
C TRP A 120 -8.04 3.78 8.18
N LEU A 121 -6.80 3.46 7.83
CA LEU A 121 -6.43 3.12 6.45
C LEU A 121 -7.08 1.81 6.01
N LEU A 122 -7.15 0.83 6.91
CA LEU A 122 -7.82 -0.43 6.67
C LEU A 122 -9.32 -0.24 6.44
N GLU A 123 -10.00 0.53 7.30
CA GLU A 123 -11.43 0.87 7.14
C GLU A 123 -11.67 1.61 5.82
N GLY A 124 -10.87 2.63 5.50
CA GLY A 124 -10.98 3.35 4.24
C GLY A 124 -10.75 2.47 3.01
N ALA A 125 -9.77 1.56 3.07
CA ALA A 125 -9.47 0.63 1.99
C ALA A 125 -10.60 -0.40 1.77
N ILE A 126 -11.19 -0.92 2.85
CA ILE A 126 -12.37 -1.81 2.79
C ILE A 126 -13.56 -1.10 2.13
N ARG A 127 -13.75 0.19 2.42
CA ARG A 127 -14.80 1.04 1.85
C ARG A 127 -14.49 1.52 0.42
N GLY A 128 -13.36 1.12 -0.15
CA GLY A 128 -13.02 1.38 -1.55
C GLY A 128 -12.27 2.68 -1.83
N SER A 129 -11.66 3.31 -0.81
CA SER A 129 -10.70 4.41 -1.02
C SER A 129 -9.41 3.88 -1.62
N VAL A 130 -9.05 4.44 -2.79
CA VAL A 130 -7.81 4.07 -3.47
C VAL A 130 -6.62 4.65 -2.72
N ARG A 131 -6.74 5.88 -2.19
CA ARG A 131 -5.70 6.51 -1.38
C ARG A 131 -5.40 5.72 -0.11
N SER A 132 -6.43 5.28 0.60
CA SER A 132 -6.25 4.43 1.80
C SER A 132 -5.59 3.10 1.46
N THR A 133 -5.99 2.48 0.34
CA THR A 133 -5.38 1.22 -0.14
C THR A 133 -3.89 1.39 -0.44
N ILE A 134 -3.52 2.48 -1.12
CA ILE A 134 -2.12 2.78 -1.45
C ILE A 134 -1.29 2.99 -0.18
N ASP A 135 -1.77 3.80 0.75
CA ASP A 135 -1.06 4.07 2.00
C ASP A 135 -0.96 2.83 2.89
N LEU A 136 -1.99 1.97 2.87
CA LEU A 136 -1.97 0.68 3.56
C LEU A 136 -0.88 -0.25 2.97
N ILE A 137 -0.76 -0.35 1.65
CA ILE A 137 0.32 -1.11 0.99
C ILE A 137 1.69 -0.53 1.38
N ARG A 138 1.84 0.80 1.41
CA ARG A 138 3.09 1.46 1.84
C ARG A 138 3.44 1.13 3.30
N VAL A 139 2.46 1.07 4.20
CA VAL A 139 2.67 0.70 5.62
C VAL A 139 3.18 -0.73 5.72
N PHE A 140 2.59 -1.67 4.96
CA PHE A 140 3.03 -3.04 4.96
C PHE A 140 4.42 -3.22 4.32
N ASN A 141 4.71 -2.50 3.23
CA ASN A 141 6.02 -2.55 2.58
C ASN A 141 7.18 -2.15 3.50
N ARG A 142 6.95 -1.20 4.42
CA ARG A 142 7.96 -0.78 5.40
C ARG A 142 8.31 -1.86 6.42
N ASN A 143 7.46 -2.87 6.61
CA ASN A 143 7.61 -3.91 7.62
C ASN A 143 8.35 -5.17 7.12
N ASN A 144 9.16 -5.03 6.06
CA ASN A 144 10.18 -5.98 5.59
C ASN A 144 9.85 -7.47 5.85
N ARG A 145 8.97 -8.03 5.02
CA ARG A 145 8.53 -9.45 4.95
C ARG A 145 7.48 -9.93 5.98
N LYS A 146 7.25 -9.25 7.10
CA LYS A 146 6.21 -9.66 8.10
C LYS A 146 4.77 -9.55 7.61
N THR A 147 4.54 -8.88 6.49
CA THR A 147 3.20 -8.50 5.98
C THR A 147 3.02 -8.82 4.50
N ALA A 148 3.80 -9.76 3.96
CA ALA A 148 3.80 -10.06 2.52
C ALA A 148 2.45 -10.58 2.02
N ALA A 149 1.71 -11.36 2.84
CA ALA A 149 0.39 -11.84 2.46
C ALA A 149 -0.67 -10.75 2.49
N LEU A 150 -0.59 -9.80 3.43
CA LEU A 150 -1.43 -8.61 3.41
C LEU A 150 -1.11 -7.70 2.22
N MET A 151 0.17 -7.51 1.89
CA MET A 151 0.58 -6.76 0.70
C MET A 151 0.04 -7.39 -0.57
N ASP A 152 0.18 -8.71 -0.73
CA ASP A 152 -0.36 -9.45 -1.88
C ASP A 152 -1.88 -9.30 -1.98
N TYR A 153 -2.60 -9.42 -0.86
CA TYR A 153 -4.06 -9.22 -0.83
C TYR A 153 -4.45 -7.83 -1.31
N TRP A 154 -3.90 -6.77 -0.72
CA TRP A 154 -4.24 -5.39 -1.07
C TRP A 154 -3.74 -4.99 -2.45
N GLY A 155 -2.59 -5.52 -2.88
CA GLY A 155 -2.10 -5.37 -4.26
C GLY A 155 -3.06 -6.01 -5.27
N LYS A 156 -3.63 -7.17 -4.97
CA LYS A 156 -4.67 -7.80 -5.83
C LYS A 156 -5.96 -7.01 -5.86
N ILE A 157 -6.42 -6.49 -4.72
CA ILE A 157 -7.59 -5.59 -4.66
C ILE A 157 -7.31 -4.34 -5.49
N TYR A 158 -6.16 -3.71 -5.28
CA TYR A 158 -5.75 -2.52 -6.01
C TYR A 158 -5.71 -2.78 -7.52
N LYS A 159 -5.08 -3.88 -7.93
CA LYS A 159 -5.00 -4.29 -9.33
C LYS A 159 -6.40 -4.48 -9.93
N LYS A 160 -7.26 -5.23 -9.24
CA LYS A 160 -8.59 -5.57 -9.73
C LYS A 160 -9.49 -4.34 -9.92
N TYR A 161 -9.46 -3.38 -9.00
CA TYR A 161 -10.43 -2.28 -9.00
C TYR A 161 -9.88 -0.96 -9.54
N TYR A 162 -8.56 -0.77 -9.59
CA TYR A 162 -7.96 0.51 -9.94
C TYR A 162 -6.94 0.44 -11.10
N SER A 163 -6.36 -0.74 -11.39
CA SER A 163 -5.21 -0.82 -12.33
C SER A 163 -5.54 -1.01 -13.81
N GLU A 164 -6.79 -1.23 -14.20
CA GLU A 164 -7.19 -1.31 -15.62
C GLU A 164 -6.79 -0.05 -16.43
N ARG A 165 -6.33 1.02 -15.75
CA ARG A 165 -6.06 2.34 -16.34
C ARG A 165 -4.64 2.89 -16.18
N GLY A 166 -3.66 2.06 -15.82
CA GLY A 166 -2.24 2.36 -16.11
C GLY A 166 -1.37 2.91 -14.97
N PHE A 167 -1.75 2.76 -13.69
CA PHE A 167 -0.86 3.18 -12.59
C PHE A 167 -0.07 2.02 -11.98
N ALA A 168 1.21 1.94 -12.33
CA ALA A 168 2.22 1.10 -11.68
C ALA A 168 2.85 1.87 -10.51
N LEU A 169 2.08 2.12 -9.45
CA LEU A 169 2.59 2.81 -8.23
C LEU A 169 3.76 2.05 -7.57
N VAL A 170 3.90 0.79 -7.96
CA VAL A 170 5.09 -0.04 -7.81
C VAL A 170 5.15 -0.80 -9.14
N GLU A 171 6.31 -1.02 -9.74
CA GLU A 171 6.45 -2.04 -10.78
C GLU A 171 6.03 -3.37 -10.17
N HIS A 172 4.74 -3.67 -10.28
CA HIS A 172 4.08 -4.79 -9.62
C HIS A 172 4.49 -6.12 -10.23
N LYS A 173 5.38 -6.09 -11.23
CA LYS A 173 6.09 -7.26 -11.76
C LYS A 173 6.69 -8.07 -10.62
N ASP A 174 7.09 -7.42 -9.52
CA ASP A 174 7.82 -8.11 -8.48
C ASP A 174 7.02 -8.42 -7.21
N LEU A 175 5.71 -8.21 -7.11
CA LEU A 175 4.98 -8.69 -5.91
C LEU A 175 4.80 -10.22 -5.93
N LYS A 176 4.74 -10.77 -7.15
CA LYS A 176 4.79 -12.22 -7.37
C LYS A 176 6.22 -12.75 -7.25
N ASP A 177 7.22 -11.93 -7.60
CA ASP A 177 8.64 -12.29 -7.50
C ASP A 177 9.23 -12.03 -6.10
N LEU A 178 8.62 -11.14 -5.29
CA LEU A 178 8.90 -10.92 -3.87
C LEU A 178 8.54 -12.15 -3.03
N VAL A 179 7.59 -12.93 -3.53
CA VAL A 179 7.38 -14.31 -3.11
C VAL A 179 8.22 -15.18 -4.03
N GLU A 180 9.54 -15.02 -3.93
CA GLU A 180 10.47 -15.99 -4.49
C GLU A 180 9.97 -17.38 -4.08
N ARG A 181 10.00 -18.35 -5.00
CA ARG A 181 9.71 -19.75 -4.66
C ARG A 181 10.89 -20.34 -3.86
N GLU A 182 11.14 -19.73 -2.72
CA GLU A 182 12.08 -20.12 -1.70
C GLU A 182 11.34 -20.36 -0.38
N CYS A 183 11.89 -21.23 0.46
CA CYS A 183 11.40 -21.43 1.80
C CYS A 183 11.65 -20.17 2.63
N VAL A 184 10.60 -19.55 3.18
CA VAL A 184 10.72 -18.30 3.97
C VAL A 184 11.64 -18.42 5.20
N ILE A 185 11.91 -19.65 5.67
CA ILE A 185 12.77 -19.90 6.84
C ILE A 185 14.21 -20.22 6.49
N CYS A 186 14.47 -20.96 5.41
CA CYS A 186 15.81 -21.48 5.11
C CYS A 186 16.29 -21.18 3.67
N SER A 187 15.52 -20.41 2.90
CA SER A 187 15.83 -20.00 1.52
C SER A 187 16.08 -21.13 0.52
N LYS A 188 15.70 -22.38 0.85
CA LYS A 188 15.71 -23.49 -0.13
C LYS A 188 14.73 -23.19 -1.25
N THR A 189 15.15 -23.34 -2.50
CA THR A 189 14.33 -23.14 -3.69
C THR A 189 13.76 -24.45 -4.23
N ASP A 190 12.73 -24.35 -5.07
CA ASP A 190 12.24 -25.48 -5.86
C ASP A 190 13.36 -26.11 -6.70
N THR A 191 13.36 -27.44 -6.83
CA THR A 191 14.22 -28.18 -7.76
C THR A 191 13.37 -29.13 -8.60
N LYS A 192 13.96 -29.80 -9.60
CA LYS A 192 13.22 -30.77 -10.44
C LYS A 192 12.59 -31.93 -9.64
N THR A 193 13.17 -32.27 -8.49
CA THR A 193 12.73 -33.40 -7.66
C THR A 193 12.07 -32.95 -6.35
N PHE A 194 11.99 -31.65 -6.10
CA PHE A 194 11.51 -31.10 -4.84
C PHE A 194 10.71 -29.83 -5.07
N THR A 195 9.46 -29.83 -4.63
CA THR A 195 8.56 -28.68 -4.73
C THR A 195 8.19 -28.21 -3.32
N LEU A 196 8.35 -26.92 -3.09
CA LEU A 196 7.96 -26.25 -1.85
C LEU A 196 6.43 -26.29 -1.69
N GLN A 197 6.00 -26.39 -0.44
CA GLN A 197 4.59 -26.37 -0.08
C GLN A 197 4.17 -24.95 0.27
N GLN A 198 3.09 -24.46 -0.33
CA GLN A 198 2.52 -23.16 0.01
C GLN A 198 1.64 -23.25 1.25
N CYS A 199 1.59 -22.17 2.04
CA CYS A 199 0.62 -22.04 3.12
C CYS A 199 -0.80 -22.15 2.56
N SER A 200 -1.57 -23.16 2.95
CA SER A 200 -2.95 -23.36 2.47
C SER A 200 -3.92 -22.24 2.87
N GLY A 201 -3.59 -21.45 3.90
CA GLY A 201 -4.42 -20.34 4.37
C GLY A 201 -4.29 -19.09 3.49
N CYS A 202 -3.06 -18.61 3.27
CA CYS A 202 -2.81 -17.36 2.53
C CYS A 202 -2.29 -17.56 1.10
N ASN A 203 -1.74 -18.73 0.78
CA ASN A 203 -1.09 -19.07 -0.50
C ASN A 203 0.06 -18.13 -0.90
N VAL A 204 0.71 -17.50 0.08
CA VAL A 204 1.84 -16.59 -0.13
C VAL A 204 3.14 -17.29 0.24
N TYR A 205 3.35 -17.61 1.50
CA TYR A 205 4.62 -18.20 1.95
C TYR A 205 4.78 -19.66 1.48
N CYS A 206 6.01 -19.99 1.09
CA CYS A 206 6.44 -21.34 0.71
C CYS A 206 7.35 -21.94 1.79
N TYR A 207 7.30 -23.27 1.95
CA TYR A 207 8.06 -24.02 2.95
C TYR A 207 8.65 -25.29 2.36
N CYS A 208 9.85 -25.65 2.82
CA CYS A 208 10.48 -26.90 2.43
C CYS A 208 10.08 -28.10 3.33
N SER A 209 9.47 -27.84 4.48
CA SER A 209 9.06 -28.86 5.45
C SER A 209 8.02 -28.30 6.41
N GLU A 210 7.29 -29.19 7.08
CA GLU A 210 6.35 -28.84 8.16
C GLU A 210 7.06 -28.15 9.34
N GLU A 211 8.33 -28.48 9.59
CA GLU A 211 9.16 -27.83 10.60
C GLU A 211 9.36 -26.33 10.28
N CYS A 212 9.74 -26.01 9.03
CA CYS A 212 9.87 -24.61 8.60
C CYS A 212 8.53 -23.87 8.68
N GLN A 213 7.43 -24.51 8.28
CA GLN A 213 6.10 -23.92 8.41
C GLN A 213 5.74 -23.65 9.88
N THR A 214 5.96 -24.61 10.77
CA THR A 214 5.67 -24.49 12.20
C THR A 214 6.51 -23.39 12.86
N LYS A 215 7.79 -23.29 12.48
CA LYS A 215 8.68 -22.22 12.93
C LYS A 215 8.16 -20.85 12.49
N HIS A 216 7.84 -20.68 11.21
CA HIS A 216 7.26 -19.44 10.70
C HIS A 216 5.92 -19.09 11.38
N TRP A 217 5.09 -20.10 11.61
CA TRP A 217 3.78 -19.98 12.23
C TRP A 217 3.84 -19.46 13.68
N LYS A 218 4.73 -20.03 14.50
CA LYS A 218 4.83 -19.73 15.94
C LYS A 218 5.82 -18.60 16.24
N GLU A 219 7.05 -18.72 15.77
CA GLU A 219 8.15 -17.81 16.15
C GLU A 219 8.08 -16.49 15.40
N TYR A 220 7.72 -16.52 14.12
CA TYR A 220 7.64 -15.33 13.26
C TYR A 220 6.21 -14.78 13.12
N LYS A 221 5.27 -15.30 13.92
CA LYS A 221 3.88 -14.82 14.02
C LYS A 221 3.10 -14.82 12.70
N HIS A 222 3.46 -15.67 11.73
CA HIS A 222 2.72 -15.78 10.47
C HIS A 222 1.24 -16.11 10.69
N ARG A 223 0.90 -16.84 11.75
CA ARG A 223 -0.48 -17.14 12.15
C ARG A 223 -1.38 -15.92 12.15
N ASN A 224 -0.89 -14.81 12.68
CA ASN A 224 -1.65 -13.59 12.87
C ASN A 224 -2.08 -12.98 11.53
N GLU A 225 -1.09 -12.82 10.64
CA GLU A 225 -1.30 -12.31 9.30
C GLU A 225 -2.17 -13.26 8.46
N CYS A 226 -1.88 -14.56 8.52
CA CYS A 226 -2.60 -15.59 7.76
C CYS A 226 -4.10 -15.58 8.10
N LYS A 227 -4.45 -15.47 9.39
CA LYS A 227 -5.84 -15.35 9.82
C LYS A 227 -6.50 -14.07 9.35
N GLN A 228 -5.80 -12.95 9.39
CA GLN A 228 -6.31 -11.67 8.90
C GLN A 228 -6.61 -11.75 7.39
N VAL A 229 -5.70 -12.31 6.61
CA VAL A 229 -5.88 -12.55 5.17
C VAL A 229 -7.03 -13.52 4.90
N HIS A 230 -7.17 -14.57 5.73
CA HIS A 230 -8.31 -15.49 5.62
C HIS A 230 -9.65 -14.77 5.84
N THR A 231 -9.74 -13.92 6.87
CA THR A 231 -10.92 -13.08 7.13
C THR A 231 -11.21 -12.16 5.95
N LEU A 232 -10.19 -11.49 5.40
CA LEU A 232 -10.34 -10.63 4.22
C LEU A 232 -10.80 -11.42 2.98
N ASN A 233 -10.21 -12.58 2.70
CA ASN A 233 -10.65 -13.43 1.59
C ASN A 233 -12.09 -13.93 1.74
N LYS A 234 -12.53 -14.22 2.97
CA LYS A 234 -13.86 -14.75 3.24
C LYS A 234 -14.96 -13.66 3.25
N TYR A 235 -14.67 -12.49 3.81
CA TYR A 235 -15.68 -11.47 4.11
C TYR A 235 -15.49 -10.14 3.38
N HIS A 236 -14.29 -9.84 2.85
CA HIS A 236 -14.07 -8.64 2.05
C HIS A 236 -14.07 -8.97 0.55
N LYS A 237 -13.19 -9.87 0.10
CA LYS A 237 -12.99 -10.16 -1.33
C LYS A 237 -14.27 -10.43 -2.15
N PRO A 238 -15.24 -11.26 -1.70
CA PRO A 238 -16.47 -11.48 -2.45
C PRO A 238 -17.42 -10.27 -2.46
N TYR A 239 -17.38 -9.41 -1.44
CA TYR A 239 -18.30 -8.28 -1.26
C TYR A 239 -17.66 -6.91 -1.54
N ALA A 240 -16.37 -6.86 -1.92
CA ALA A 240 -15.62 -5.61 -2.04
C ALA A 240 -16.28 -4.60 -3.02
N LYS A 241 -16.85 -5.09 -4.13
CA LYS A 241 -17.57 -4.25 -5.08
C LYS A 241 -18.89 -3.74 -4.48
N GLU A 242 -19.70 -4.63 -3.90
CA GLU A 242 -20.97 -4.30 -3.24
C GLU A 242 -20.77 -3.26 -2.13
N ILE A 243 -19.78 -3.46 -1.25
CA ILE A 243 -19.44 -2.53 -0.17
C ILE A 243 -19.10 -1.16 -0.74
N ARG A 244 -18.23 -1.10 -1.77
CA ARG A 244 -17.84 0.18 -2.39
C ARG A 244 -19.02 0.88 -3.05
N ASP A 245 -19.83 0.16 -3.82
CA ASP A 245 -20.96 0.72 -4.54
C ASP A 245 -22.00 1.27 -3.53
N ALA A 246 -22.29 0.55 -2.45
CA ALA A 246 -23.17 1.00 -1.38
C ALA A 246 -22.64 2.26 -0.67
N VAL A 247 -21.32 2.33 -0.41
CA VAL A 247 -20.68 3.54 0.15
C VAL A 247 -20.81 4.74 -0.79
N ILE A 248 -20.65 4.54 -2.11
CA ILE A 248 -20.83 5.60 -3.12
C ILE A 248 -22.28 6.10 -3.13
N CYS A 249 -23.24 5.18 -2.99
CA CYS A 249 -24.67 5.51 -2.88
C CYS A 249 -25.03 6.23 -1.56
N GLY A 250 -24.15 6.21 -0.56
CA GLY A 250 -24.39 6.82 0.75
C GLY A 250 -25.20 5.92 1.69
N ASP A 251 -25.22 4.62 1.45
CA ASP A 251 -25.92 3.65 2.29
C ASP A 251 -25.28 3.60 3.68
N LYS A 252 -26.11 3.75 4.73
CA LYS A 252 -25.66 3.72 6.13
C LYS A 252 -25.60 2.32 6.71
N GLU A 253 -26.36 1.39 6.14
CA GLU A 253 -26.48 0.02 6.62
C GLU A 253 -25.98 -0.94 5.54
N ILE A 254 -24.72 -1.37 5.69
CA ILE A 254 -24.07 -2.31 4.77
C ILE A 254 -23.75 -3.58 5.55
N PRO A 255 -24.64 -4.59 5.59
CA PRO A 255 -24.47 -5.75 6.48
C PRO A 255 -23.15 -6.52 6.26
N SER A 256 -22.70 -6.62 5.01
CA SER A 256 -21.43 -7.25 4.65
C SER A 256 -20.23 -6.51 5.25
N LEU A 257 -20.28 -5.18 5.27
CA LEU A 257 -19.27 -4.32 5.89
C LEU A 257 -19.28 -4.44 7.42
N GLU A 258 -20.43 -4.34 8.08
CA GLU A 258 -20.52 -4.46 9.54
C GLU A 258 -20.00 -5.81 10.04
N LYS A 259 -20.36 -6.89 9.35
CA LYS A 259 -19.86 -8.23 9.65
C LYS A 259 -18.33 -8.31 9.49
N LEU A 260 -17.78 -7.72 8.44
CA LEU A 260 -16.34 -7.68 8.21
C LEU A 260 -15.62 -6.86 9.28
N ARG A 261 -16.15 -5.67 9.65
CA ARG A 261 -15.60 -4.81 10.70
C ARG A 261 -15.51 -5.53 12.04
N TYR A 262 -16.59 -6.22 12.43
CA TYR A 262 -16.61 -7.06 13.62
C TYR A 262 -15.56 -8.18 13.55
N LYS A 263 -15.51 -8.93 12.43
CA LYS A 263 -14.55 -10.04 12.26
C LYS A 263 -13.09 -9.61 12.23
N LEU A 264 -12.80 -8.37 11.84
CA LEU A 264 -11.47 -7.78 11.90
C LEU A 264 -11.17 -7.10 13.24
N GLY A 265 -12.14 -6.96 14.15
CA GLY A 265 -11.97 -6.23 15.41
C GLY A 265 -11.87 -4.71 15.24
N LEU A 266 -12.40 -4.16 14.14
CA LEU A 266 -12.41 -2.71 13.89
C LEU A 266 -13.40 -1.96 14.81
N THR A 267 -14.38 -2.68 15.36
CA THR A 267 -15.43 -2.17 16.27
C THR A 267 -15.12 -2.42 17.75
N ARG A 268 -13.87 -2.72 18.11
CA ARG A 268 -13.51 -2.97 19.52
C ARG A 268 -13.75 -1.72 20.37
N PRO A 269 -14.12 -1.86 21.65
CA PRO A 269 -14.23 -0.74 22.57
C PRO A 269 -12.88 -0.09 22.80
N ARG A 270 -12.87 1.23 23.02
CA ARG A 270 -11.65 2.03 23.14
C ARG A 270 -10.80 1.60 24.33
N GLU A 271 -11.45 1.16 25.40
CA GLU A 271 -10.85 0.70 26.65
C GLU A 271 -9.91 -0.47 26.41
N GLU A 272 -10.19 -1.34 25.43
CA GLU A 272 -9.35 -2.49 25.10
C GLU A 272 -8.04 -2.13 24.39
N TYR A 273 -7.89 -0.89 23.93
CA TYR A 273 -6.69 -0.47 23.20
C TYR A 273 -6.18 0.92 23.56
N ILE A 274 -6.61 1.48 24.70
CA ILE A 274 -6.16 2.80 25.15
C ILE A 274 -4.65 2.84 25.40
N GLU A 275 -4.07 1.76 25.95
CA GLU A 275 -2.64 1.62 26.20
C GLU A 275 -1.81 1.77 24.91
N PHE A 276 -2.33 1.36 23.76
CA PHE A 276 -1.67 1.53 22.47
C PHE A 276 -1.56 2.99 22.05
N HIS A 277 -2.50 3.85 22.46
CA HIS A 277 -2.38 5.30 22.25
C HIS A 277 -1.31 5.92 23.15
N GLU A 278 -1.00 5.28 24.27
CA GLU A 278 0.06 5.67 25.22
C GLU A 278 1.40 4.98 24.93
N LEU A 279 1.48 4.20 23.84
CA LEU A 279 2.66 3.43 23.44
C LEU A 279 3.11 2.43 24.51
N THR A 280 2.14 1.83 25.21
CA THR A 280 2.35 0.75 26.15
C THR A 280 1.45 -0.45 25.87
N HIS A 281 1.87 -1.63 26.29
CA HIS A 281 1.07 -2.85 26.30
C HIS A 281 1.50 -3.71 27.49
N ASN A 282 0.57 -4.04 28.39
CA ASN A 282 0.89 -4.70 29.67
C ASN A 282 1.94 -3.90 30.47
N SER A 283 1.76 -2.58 30.55
CA SER A 283 2.65 -1.63 31.24
C SER A 283 4.10 -1.58 30.73
N LYS A 284 4.38 -2.13 29.53
CA LYS A 284 5.70 -2.07 28.89
C LYS A 284 5.64 -1.19 27.65
N LYS A 285 6.69 -0.38 27.42
CA LYS A 285 6.82 0.40 26.17
C LYS A 285 6.82 -0.55 24.97
N ILE A 286 6.04 -0.23 23.94
CA ILE A 286 5.94 -1.05 22.73
C ILE A 286 6.72 -0.44 21.57
N ASN A 287 7.10 -1.29 20.63
CA ASN A 287 7.44 -0.87 19.28
C ASN A 287 6.18 -0.90 18.39
N PRO A 288 5.68 0.25 17.87
CA PRO A 288 4.53 0.32 16.96
C PRO A 288 4.57 -0.67 15.79
N ASP A 289 5.76 -0.96 15.26
CA ASP A 289 5.92 -1.84 14.09
C ASP A 289 5.49 -3.29 14.36
N ASP A 290 5.58 -3.75 15.61
CA ASP A 290 5.16 -5.10 16.00
C ASP A 290 3.64 -5.29 16.05
N TYR A 291 2.87 -4.20 15.90
CA TYR A 291 1.40 -4.18 15.98
C TYR A 291 0.74 -3.81 14.65
N VAL A 292 1.51 -3.85 13.54
CA VAL A 292 0.99 -3.66 12.19
C VAL A 292 0.30 -4.92 11.65
N VAL A 293 0.67 -6.09 12.17
CA VAL A 293 -0.02 -7.36 11.90
C VAL A 293 -1.10 -7.56 12.95
N GLY A 294 -2.18 -8.26 12.59
CA GLY A 294 -3.22 -8.64 13.55
C GLY A 294 -2.72 -9.39 14.79
N ARG A 295 -3.65 -9.62 15.70
CA ARG A 295 -3.51 -10.47 16.88
C ARG A 295 -3.50 -11.94 16.47
N GLU A 296 -3.34 -12.80 17.46
CA GLU A 296 -3.40 -14.25 17.30
C GLU A 296 -4.69 -14.79 16.69
N ASP A 297 -5.80 -14.06 16.78
CA ASP A 297 -7.09 -14.38 16.17
C ASP A 297 -7.27 -13.74 14.78
N GLY A 298 -6.32 -12.94 14.31
CA GLY A 298 -6.38 -12.21 13.05
C GLY A 298 -7.10 -10.86 13.13
N THR A 299 -7.55 -10.43 14.32
CA THR A 299 -8.15 -9.11 14.54
C THR A 299 -7.08 -8.02 14.70
N VAL A 300 -7.42 -6.76 14.45
CA VAL A 300 -6.50 -5.63 14.67
C VAL A 300 -6.31 -5.33 16.16
N TRP A 301 -5.16 -4.76 16.49
CA TRP A 301 -4.84 -4.36 17.86
C TRP A 301 -5.62 -3.12 18.32
N VAL A 302 -5.88 -2.19 17.40
CA VAL A 302 -6.56 -0.91 17.64
C VAL A 302 -7.80 -0.85 16.74
N GLY A 303 -8.95 -0.46 17.28
CA GLY A 303 -10.18 -0.27 16.50
C GLY A 303 -10.16 1.03 15.69
N SER A 304 -10.88 1.07 14.56
CA SER A 304 -11.13 2.31 13.82
C SER A 304 -12.26 3.09 14.50
N THR A 305 -13.30 2.43 14.96
CA THR A 305 -14.53 3.10 15.38
C THR A 305 -15.12 2.36 16.57
N PRO A 306 -14.92 2.85 17.80
CA PRO A 306 -15.57 2.27 18.96
C PRO A 306 -17.05 2.65 18.91
N ARG A 307 -17.85 1.94 18.13
CA ARG A 307 -19.31 1.93 18.34
C ARG A 307 -19.61 0.92 19.42
N SER A 308 -20.55 1.28 20.31
CA SER A 308 -21.16 0.31 21.22
C SER A 308 -21.66 -0.89 20.42
N PRO A 309 -21.49 -2.12 20.94
CA PRO A 309 -21.84 -3.33 20.20
C PRO A 309 -23.26 -3.22 19.65
N ILE A 310 -23.41 -3.62 18.38
CA ILE A 310 -24.70 -3.80 17.72
C ILE A 310 -25.59 -4.53 18.73
N ARG A 311 -26.71 -3.91 19.14
CA ARG A 311 -27.72 -4.59 19.96
C ARG A 311 -28.14 -5.82 19.17
N THR A 312 -27.66 -6.99 19.59
CA THR A 312 -28.10 -8.27 19.04
C THR A 312 -29.56 -8.41 19.42
N SER A 313 -30.45 -8.17 18.46
CA SER A 313 -31.88 -8.48 18.54
C SER A 313 -32.10 -9.99 18.52
#